data_AF-A0A968IMU0-F1
#
_entry.id   AF-A0A968IMU0-F1
#
_cell.length_a   1.000
_cell.length_b   1.000
_cell.length_c   1.000
_cell.angle_alpha   90.00
_cell.angle_beta   90.00
_cell.angle_gamma   90.00
#
_symmetry.space_group_name_H-M   'P 1'
#
loop_
_entity.id
_entity.type
_entity.pdbx_description
1 polymer ?
#
loop_
_entity_poly.entity_id
_entity_poly.type
_entity_poly.pdbx_seq_one_letter_code
_entity_poly.pdbx_strand_id
1 'polypeptide(L)'
;MRTSFLLSMWLRNAPALAQKVLVALAAVTVLLSGSLALPQAASAYPIFAQQQYETPREATGRIVCANCHLGAKPTEVEVPQSVLPDTVFEAVVKIPYDKSVQQVTGDGSKGPLNVGAVLMLPEGFKLFIEHKLYEPAFYSTVIADWGTSYHCVRELGERAFSLVDLGHHAPNVNIEMIVARLIQFGKLGGFHFNDSKYGDDDLDSGSIKPFQLFLVFNELVDAELSSLSDFDPAYMLDQSHNVTDPVESLMMSAAEVVRAYVQAHLVDRARLAEHQSRND
;
A
#
# COMPACT_ATOMS: atom_id res chain seq x y z
N MET A 1 -41.58 49.64 -8.79
CA MET A 1 -41.99 48.61 -9.77
C MET A 1 -41.17 47.32 -9.77
N ARG A 2 -40.08 47.15 -9.00
CA ARG A 2 -39.28 45.90 -9.00
C ARG A 2 -39.61 44.87 -7.89
N THR A 3 -40.44 45.22 -6.90
CA THR A 3 -40.73 44.34 -5.76
C THR A 3 -41.92 43.38 -5.96
N SER A 4 -42.87 43.66 -6.86
CA SER A 4 -44.03 42.76 -7.09
C SER A 4 -43.74 41.62 -8.08
N PHE A 5 -42.71 41.75 -8.91
CA PHE A 5 -42.34 40.72 -9.89
C PHE A 5 -41.67 39.50 -9.24
N LEU A 6 -40.80 39.73 -8.24
CA LEU A 6 -40.14 38.66 -7.49
C LEU A 6 -41.14 37.92 -6.59
N LEU A 7 -42.08 38.62 -5.95
CA LEU A 7 -43.09 37.99 -5.08
C LEU A 7 -44.05 37.10 -5.87
N SER A 8 -44.45 37.53 -7.08
CA SER A 8 -45.35 36.76 -7.94
C SER A 8 -44.67 35.57 -8.63
N MET A 9 -43.37 35.66 -8.93
CA MET A 9 -42.57 34.53 -9.42
C MET A 9 -42.34 33.48 -8.31
N TRP A 10 -42.15 33.92 -7.07
CA TRP A 10 -42.02 33.01 -5.92
C TRP A 10 -43.33 32.30 -5.60
N LEU A 11 -44.47 33.01 -5.57
CA LEU A 11 -45.79 32.41 -5.31
C LEU A 11 -46.25 31.44 -6.42
N ARG A 12 -45.87 31.65 -7.68
CA ARG A 12 -46.19 30.72 -8.79
C ARG A 12 -45.37 29.44 -8.76
N ASN A 13 -44.11 29.51 -8.32
CA ASN A 13 -43.20 28.36 -8.29
C ASN A 13 -43.11 27.68 -6.91
N ALA A 14 -43.59 28.31 -5.84
CA ALA A 14 -43.65 27.77 -4.49
C ALA A 14 -44.34 26.39 -4.41
N PRO A 15 -45.51 26.14 -5.04
CA PRO A 15 -46.12 24.81 -4.99
C PRO A 15 -45.27 23.75 -5.72
N ALA A 16 -44.62 24.10 -6.82
CA ALA A 16 -43.75 23.19 -7.56
C ALA A 16 -42.44 22.89 -6.80
N LEU A 17 -41.88 23.88 -6.11
CA LEU A 17 -40.70 23.70 -5.26
C LEU A 17 -41.03 22.86 -4.02
N ALA A 18 -42.18 23.14 -3.38
CA ALA A 18 -42.68 22.37 -2.25
C ALA A 18 -42.89 20.90 -2.64
N GLN A 19 -43.49 20.63 -3.81
CA GLN A 19 -43.67 19.28 -4.33
C GLN A 19 -42.33 18.56 -4.56
N LYS A 20 -41.33 19.23 -5.15
CA LYS A 20 -39.99 18.65 -5.36
C LYS A 20 -39.28 18.32 -4.05
N VAL A 21 -39.37 19.21 -3.05
CA VAL A 21 -38.81 18.98 -1.71
C VAL A 21 -39.50 17.81 -1.02
N LEU A 22 -40.84 17.72 -1.12
CA LEU A 22 -41.61 16.62 -0.54
C LEU A 22 -41.24 15.28 -1.18
N VAL A 23 -41.08 15.24 -2.50
CA VAL A 23 -40.65 14.03 -3.23
C VAL A 23 -39.21 13.65 -2.85
N ALA A 24 -38.30 14.61 -2.72
CA ALA A 24 -36.93 14.35 -2.29
C ALA A 24 -36.88 13.79 -0.86
N LEU A 25 -37.64 14.38 0.08
CA LEU A 25 -37.75 13.88 1.45
C LEU A 25 -38.38 12.49 1.49
N ALA A 26 -39.44 12.24 0.73
CA ALA A 26 -40.05 10.91 0.65
C ALA A 26 -39.06 9.88 0.08
N ALA A 27 -38.32 10.21 -0.98
CA ALA A 27 -37.32 9.33 -1.56
C ALA A 27 -36.18 9.00 -0.59
N VAL A 28 -35.64 10.01 0.11
CA VAL A 28 -34.60 9.82 1.14
C VAL A 28 -35.11 8.97 2.29
N THR A 29 -36.35 9.22 2.74
CA THR A 29 -36.96 8.45 3.85
C THR A 29 -37.17 6.99 3.45
N VAL A 30 -37.62 6.71 2.22
CA VAL A 30 -37.74 5.34 1.70
C VAL A 30 -36.38 4.65 1.58
N LEU A 31 -35.36 5.35 1.06
CA LEU A 31 -33.98 4.83 0.93
C LEU A 31 -33.34 4.50 2.29
N LEU A 32 -33.50 5.39 3.27
CA LEU A 32 -32.93 5.21 4.61
C LEU A 32 -33.70 4.17 5.41
N SER A 33 -35.04 4.18 5.37
CA SER A 33 -35.85 3.19 6.08
C SER A 33 -35.66 1.78 5.53
N GLY A 34 -35.53 1.62 4.20
CA GLY A 34 -35.19 0.33 3.59
C GLY A 34 -33.85 -0.20 4.06
N SER A 35 -32.81 0.62 4.02
CA SER A 35 -31.45 0.23 4.42
C SER A 35 -31.31 -0.07 5.92
N LEU A 36 -32.09 0.60 6.77
CA LEU A 36 -32.02 0.43 8.24
C LEU A 36 -32.95 -0.68 8.75
N ALA A 37 -34.14 -0.84 8.17
CA ALA A 37 -35.11 -1.87 8.60
C ALA A 37 -34.81 -3.25 8.01
N LEU A 38 -34.16 -3.29 6.84
CA LEU A 38 -33.73 -4.52 6.17
C LEU A 38 -32.24 -4.39 5.80
N PRO A 39 -31.32 -4.50 6.77
CA PRO A 39 -29.90 -4.51 6.46
C PRO A 39 -29.61 -5.68 5.52
N GLN A 40 -29.34 -5.37 4.26
CA GLN A 40 -28.97 -6.38 3.29
C GLN A 40 -27.54 -6.81 3.63
N ALA A 41 -27.39 -8.00 4.21
CA ALA A 41 -26.08 -8.58 4.42
C ALA A 41 -25.38 -8.63 3.04
N ALA A 42 -24.26 -7.92 2.90
CA ALA A 42 -23.42 -8.02 1.73
C ALA A 42 -22.81 -9.42 1.72
N SER A 43 -23.51 -10.36 1.10
CA SER A 43 -23.02 -11.72 0.91
C SER A 43 -22.00 -11.68 -0.22
N ALA A 44 -20.79 -11.18 0.08
CA ALA A 44 -19.68 -11.04 -0.86
C ALA A 44 -19.03 -12.38 -1.25
N TYR A 45 -19.77 -13.48 -1.14
CA TYR A 45 -19.36 -14.77 -1.68
C TYR A 45 -19.93 -14.92 -3.09
N PRO A 46 -19.19 -15.47 -4.06
CA PRO A 46 -19.74 -15.78 -5.37
C PRO A 46 -21.04 -16.57 -5.20
N ILE A 47 -22.13 -16.13 -5.83
CA ILE A 47 -23.48 -16.70 -5.66
C ILE A 47 -23.49 -18.23 -5.83
N PHE A 48 -22.59 -18.72 -6.67
CA PHE A 48 -22.37 -20.13 -6.94
C PHE A 48 -21.87 -20.94 -5.73
N ALA A 49 -20.99 -20.37 -4.89
CA ALA A 49 -20.49 -21.03 -3.68
C ALA A 49 -21.56 -21.15 -2.60
N GLN A 50 -22.48 -20.18 -2.53
CA GLN A 50 -23.58 -20.17 -1.56
C GLN A 50 -24.69 -21.16 -1.93
N GLN A 51 -24.88 -21.45 -3.22
CA GLN A 51 -25.94 -22.33 -3.71
C GLN A 51 -25.60 -23.82 -3.65
N GLN A 52 -24.30 -24.17 -3.65
CA GLN A 52 -23.86 -25.58 -3.69
C GLN A 52 -23.36 -26.13 -2.36
N TYR A 53 -23.01 -25.28 -1.38
CA TYR A 53 -22.40 -25.72 -0.13
C TYR A 53 -23.08 -25.09 1.08
N GLU A 54 -23.42 -25.92 2.07
CA GLU A 54 -24.05 -25.51 3.33
C GLU A 54 -23.09 -24.66 4.20
N THR A 55 -21.77 -24.81 3.98
CA THR A 55 -20.72 -23.93 4.53
C THR A 55 -19.63 -23.72 3.47
N PRO A 56 -19.45 -22.51 2.92
CA PRO A 56 -18.52 -22.27 1.81
C PRO A 56 -17.06 -22.15 2.26
N ARG A 57 -16.69 -22.83 3.35
CA ARG A 57 -15.33 -22.87 3.91
C ARG A 57 -14.92 -24.30 4.22
N GLU A 58 -13.74 -24.70 3.74
CA GLU A 58 -13.08 -25.94 4.20
C GLU A 58 -12.63 -25.80 5.66
N ALA A 59 -12.37 -26.92 6.34
CA ALA A 59 -11.80 -26.95 7.69
C ALA A 59 -10.42 -26.25 7.80
N THR A 60 -9.77 -26.00 6.67
CA THR A 60 -8.51 -25.26 6.52
C THR A 60 -8.70 -23.74 6.41
N GLY A 61 -9.94 -23.25 6.35
CA GLY A 61 -10.28 -21.83 6.18
C GLY A 61 -10.38 -21.35 4.73
N ARG A 62 -10.15 -22.23 3.74
CA ARG A 62 -10.23 -21.91 2.30
C ARG A 62 -11.67 -21.72 1.84
N ILE A 63 -11.91 -20.76 0.94
CA ILE A 63 -13.21 -20.56 0.29
C ILE A 63 -13.46 -21.69 -0.71
N VAL A 64 -14.59 -22.37 -0.56
CA VAL A 64 -15.03 -23.44 -1.47
C VAL A 64 -15.60 -22.77 -2.73
N CYS A 65 -14.78 -22.61 -3.77
CA CYS A 65 -15.25 -22.19 -5.08
C CYS A 65 -15.45 -23.42 -5.96
N ALA A 66 -16.62 -23.59 -6.58
CA ALA A 66 -16.87 -24.76 -7.43
C ALA A 66 -16.19 -24.68 -8.82
N ASN A 67 -15.47 -23.59 -9.14
CA ASN A 67 -14.46 -23.57 -10.21
C ASN A 67 -13.02 -23.82 -9.68
N CYS A 68 -12.82 -23.88 -8.37
CA CYS A 68 -11.57 -24.27 -7.75
C CYS A 68 -11.48 -25.79 -7.54
N HIS A 69 -11.75 -26.54 -8.61
CA HIS A 69 -10.86 -27.66 -8.92
C HIS A 69 -9.48 -27.05 -9.27
N LEU A 70 -8.83 -26.42 -8.30
CA LEU A 70 -7.43 -26.05 -8.38
C LEU A 70 -6.72 -27.39 -8.54
N GLY A 71 -6.45 -27.76 -9.80
CA GLY A 71 -5.58 -28.88 -10.09
C GLY A 71 -4.29 -28.58 -9.36
N ALA A 72 -4.10 -29.23 -8.21
CA ALA A 72 -2.99 -28.96 -7.33
C ALA A 72 -1.72 -29.11 -8.17
N LYS A 73 -0.96 -28.02 -8.31
CA LYS A 73 0.34 -28.05 -8.96
C LYS A 73 1.39 -28.20 -7.86
N PRO A 74 2.41 -29.05 -8.07
CA PRO A 74 3.55 -29.05 -7.20
C PRO A 74 4.14 -27.64 -7.19
N THR A 75 4.51 -27.18 -6.00
CA THR A 75 5.20 -25.91 -5.79
C THR A 75 6.58 -26.27 -5.24
N GLU A 76 7.61 -25.65 -5.78
CA GLU A 76 8.97 -25.76 -5.29
C GLU A 76 9.25 -24.56 -4.40
N VAL A 77 9.85 -24.81 -3.23
CA VAL A 77 10.25 -23.76 -2.30
C VAL A 77 11.75 -23.90 -2.07
N GLU A 78 12.50 -22.88 -2.44
CA GLU A 78 13.92 -22.77 -2.17
C GLU A 78 14.09 -21.82 -0.98
N VAL A 79 14.61 -22.35 0.13
CA VAL A 79 14.92 -21.60 1.35
C VAL A 79 16.32 -22.00 1.83
N PRO A 80 17.08 -21.08 2.44
CA PRO A 80 18.36 -21.41 3.03
C PRO A 80 18.18 -22.40 4.18
N GLN A 81 19.12 -23.34 4.29
CA GLN A 81 19.11 -24.37 5.34
C GLN A 81 19.21 -23.77 6.75
N SER A 82 19.86 -22.62 6.88
CA SER A 82 20.03 -21.89 8.14
C SER A 82 20.07 -20.40 7.88
N VAL A 83 19.47 -19.63 8.78
CA VAL A 83 19.48 -18.17 8.78
C VAL A 83 20.12 -17.73 10.09
N LEU A 84 21.08 -16.80 10.03
CA LEU A 84 21.69 -16.25 11.24
C LEU A 84 20.70 -15.28 11.91
N PRO A 85 20.78 -15.08 13.24
CA PRO A 85 20.05 -14.00 13.89
C PRO A 85 20.32 -12.68 13.17
N ASP A 86 19.27 -11.87 13.02
CA ASP A 86 19.34 -10.53 12.41
C ASP A 86 19.86 -10.50 10.96
N THR A 87 19.62 -11.57 10.19
CA THR A 87 19.93 -11.60 8.75
C THR A 87 18.68 -11.73 7.88
N VAL A 88 18.68 -11.02 6.75
CA VAL A 88 17.66 -11.15 5.70
C VAL A 88 17.92 -12.44 4.93
N PHE A 89 16.87 -13.19 4.62
CA PHE A 89 16.96 -14.39 3.79
C PHE A 89 15.87 -14.38 2.72
N GLU A 90 16.18 -14.98 1.57
CA GLU A 90 15.23 -15.12 0.48
C GLU A 90 14.58 -16.51 0.52
N ALA A 91 13.26 -16.54 0.31
CA ALA A 91 12.49 -17.76 0.10
C ALA A 91 11.82 -17.68 -1.28
N VAL A 92 12.32 -18.46 -2.24
CA VAL A 92 11.79 -18.44 -3.62
C VAL A 92 10.73 -19.52 -3.79
N VAL A 93 9.51 -19.12 -4.11
CA VAL A 93 8.39 -20.03 -4.41
C VAL A 93 8.22 -20.13 -5.92
N LYS A 94 8.50 -21.31 -6.49
CA LYS A 94 8.33 -21.59 -7.92
C LYS A 94 7.10 -22.47 -8.13
N ILE A 95 6.26 -22.10 -9.09
CA ILE A 95 5.12 -22.93 -9.51
C ILE A 95 5.45 -23.46 -10.91
N PRO A 96 6.04 -24.67 -11.03
CA PRO A 96 6.24 -25.29 -12.34
C PRO A 96 4.89 -25.62 -12.97
N TYR A 97 4.54 -24.92 -14.04
CA TYR A 97 3.38 -25.22 -14.86
C TYR A 97 3.74 -25.23 -16.34
N ASP A 98 2.98 -26.00 -17.11
CA ASP A 98 3.14 -26.07 -18.55
C ASP A 98 2.66 -24.77 -19.19
N LYS A 99 3.60 -23.97 -19.68
CA LYS A 99 3.35 -22.68 -20.34
C LYS A 99 2.68 -22.84 -21.71
N SER A 100 2.63 -24.05 -22.28
CA SER A 100 1.89 -24.33 -23.51
C SER A 100 0.38 -24.43 -23.28
N VAL A 101 -0.04 -24.67 -22.04
CA VAL A 101 -1.46 -24.70 -21.67
C VAL A 101 -1.94 -23.27 -21.49
N GLN A 102 -3.02 -22.93 -22.20
CA GLN A 102 -3.62 -21.60 -22.19
C GLN A 102 -5.06 -21.67 -21.70
N GLN A 103 -5.48 -20.66 -20.94
CA GLN A 103 -6.87 -20.43 -20.57
C GLN A 103 -7.52 -19.42 -21.51
N VAL A 104 -8.84 -19.41 -21.57
CA VAL A 104 -9.60 -18.34 -22.23
C VAL A 104 -9.68 -17.15 -21.27
N THR A 105 -9.20 -15.98 -21.70
CA THR A 105 -9.22 -14.73 -20.92
C THR A 105 -10.58 -14.04 -21.01
N GLY A 106 -10.78 -12.98 -20.22
CA GLY A 106 -12.07 -12.27 -20.13
C GLY A 106 -12.53 -11.59 -21.43
N ASP A 107 -11.63 -11.38 -22.38
CA ASP A 107 -11.90 -10.86 -23.72
C ASP A 107 -12.17 -11.99 -24.76
N GLY A 108 -12.14 -13.26 -24.34
CA GLY A 108 -12.34 -14.43 -25.19
C GLY A 108 -11.08 -14.90 -25.94
N SER A 109 -9.94 -14.22 -25.80
CA SER A 109 -8.67 -14.66 -26.37
C SER A 109 -8.04 -15.79 -25.53
N LYS A 110 -6.99 -16.46 -26.04
CA LYS A 110 -6.25 -17.45 -25.27
C LYS A 110 -5.03 -16.78 -24.62
N GLY A 111 -4.92 -16.91 -23.30
CA GLY A 111 -3.83 -16.35 -22.51
C GLY A 111 -3.18 -17.38 -21.58
N PRO A 112 -2.06 -17.00 -20.92
CA PRO A 112 -1.39 -17.87 -19.95
C PRO A 112 -2.31 -18.21 -18.77
N LEU A 113 -2.09 -19.37 -18.15
CA LEU A 113 -2.83 -19.78 -16.94
C LEU A 113 -2.63 -18.80 -15.78
N ASN A 114 -3.71 -18.52 -15.04
CA ASN A 114 -3.64 -17.85 -13.75
C ASN A 114 -3.18 -18.88 -12.72
N VAL A 115 -1.90 -18.79 -12.34
CA VAL A 115 -1.31 -19.61 -11.29
C VAL A 115 -0.99 -18.75 -10.08
N GLY A 116 -1.14 -19.31 -8.89
CA GLY A 116 -0.85 -18.62 -7.64
C GLY A 116 -0.54 -19.61 -6.52
N ALA A 117 0.16 -19.14 -5.49
CA ALA A 117 0.47 -19.90 -4.29
C ALA A 117 -0.17 -19.21 -3.08
N VAL A 118 -0.45 -20.01 -2.05
CA VAL A 118 -0.87 -19.50 -0.73
C VAL A 118 0.31 -19.69 0.22
N LEU A 119 0.86 -18.59 0.72
CA LEU A 119 1.90 -18.60 1.74
C LEU A 119 1.27 -18.43 3.12
N MET A 120 1.61 -19.30 4.06
CA MET A 120 1.24 -19.13 5.46
C MET A 120 2.46 -18.62 6.23
N LEU A 121 2.36 -17.40 6.75
CA LEU A 121 3.44 -16.77 7.52
C LEU A 121 3.51 -17.36 8.93
N PRO A 122 4.69 -17.83 9.38
CA PRO A 122 4.90 -18.21 10.77
C PRO A 122 4.55 -17.09 11.75
N GLU A 123 4.32 -17.46 13.00
CA GLU A 123 4.19 -16.48 14.08
C GLU A 123 5.49 -15.67 14.22
N GLY A 124 5.38 -14.36 14.48
CA GLY A 124 6.52 -13.44 14.57
C GLY A 124 7.01 -12.85 13.24
N PHE A 125 6.62 -13.40 12.09
CA PHE A 125 7.00 -12.87 10.78
C PHE A 125 6.12 -11.68 10.36
N LYS A 126 6.74 -10.65 9.78
CA LYS A 126 6.08 -9.52 9.11
C LYS A 126 6.11 -9.74 7.58
N LEU A 127 5.08 -9.27 6.89
CA LEU A 127 4.99 -9.21 5.43
C LEU A 127 5.12 -7.76 4.98
N PHE A 128 6.05 -7.50 4.08
CA PHE A 128 6.27 -6.18 3.51
C PHE A 128 5.77 -6.14 2.07
N ILE A 129 4.98 -5.13 1.75
CA ILE A 129 4.55 -4.82 0.37
C ILE A 129 5.24 -3.55 -0.07
N GLU A 130 6.16 -3.74 -1.00
CA GLU A 130 6.85 -2.68 -1.70
C GLU A 130 6.02 -2.20 -2.89
N HIS A 131 5.84 -0.88 -3.01
CA HIS A 131 5.22 -0.28 -4.19
C HIS A 131 6.28 0.21 -5.16
N LYS A 132 5.98 0.14 -6.47
CA LYS A 132 6.82 0.67 -7.55
C LYS A 132 5.97 1.25 -8.66
N LEU A 133 6.21 2.51 -9.02
CA LEU A 133 5.40 3.24 -10.01
C LEU A 133 5.30 2.53 -11.35
N TYR A 134 6.45 2.12 -11.90
CA TYR A 134 6.57 1.48 -13.20
C TYR A 134 7.83 0.60 -13.21
N GLU A 135 8.02 -0.14 -14.29
CA GLU A 135 9.09 -1.13 -14.49
C GLU A 135 8.90 -2.40 -13.63
N PRO A 136 8.80 -3.59 -14.24
CA PRO A 136 8.87 -3.85 -15.70
C PRO A 136 7.58 -3.48 -16.45
N ALA A 137 6.53 -3.06 -15.76
CA ALA A 137 5.28 -2.64 -16.38
C ALA A 137 5.30 -1.14 -16.73
N PHE A 138 5.06 -0.79 -18.00
CA PHE A 138 5.18 0.59 -18.50
C PHE A 138 3.85 1.30 -18.76
N TYR A 139 2.73 0.67 -18.39
CA TYR A 139 1.40 1.28 -18.50
C TYR A 139 0.69 1.32 -17.15
N SER A 140 0.57 0.16 -16.49
CA SER A 140 0.04 0.06 -15.14
C SER A 140 0.79 -1.00 -14.34
N THR A 141 1.12 -0.67 -13.09
CA THR A 141 1.61 -1.61 -12.07
C THR A 141 0.49 -1.86 -11.06
N VAL A 142 0.36 -3.10 -10.57
CA VAL A 142 -0.69 -3.45 -9.60
C VAL A 142 -0.50 -2.70 -8.29
N ILE A 143 0.73 -2.69 -7.75
CA ILE A 143 1.10 -1.95 -6.54
C ILE A 143 1.92 -0.72 -6.94
N ALA A 144 1.27 0.22 -7.61
CA ALA A 144 1.96 1.36 -8.24
C ALA A 144 2.43 2.45 -7.25
N ASP A 145 1.79 2.56 -6.09
CA ASP A 145 2.07 3.63 -5.13
C ASP A 145 1.79 3.22 -3.68
N TRP A 146 2.18 4.09 -2.76
CA TRP A 146 1.96 3.92 -1.32
C TRP A 146 0.48 3.82 -0.96
N GLY A 147 -0.43 4.40 -1.75
CA GLY A 147 -1.88 4.33 -1.51
C GLY A 147 -2.40 2.92 -1.74
N THR A 148 -1.94 2.28 -2.82
CA THR A 148 -2.28 0.89 -3.13
C THR A 148 -1.59 -0.07 -2.17
N SER A 149 -0.31 0.15 -1.85
CA SER A 149 0.39 -0.63 -0.82
C SER A 149 -0.33 -0.54 0.51
N TYR A 150 -0.68 0.67 0.97
CA TYR A 150 -1.44 0.90 2.20
C TYR A 150 -2.78 0.17 2.20
N HIS A 151 -3.53 0.22 1.09
CA HIS A 151 -4.78 -0.52 0.97
C HIS A 151 -4.56 -2.03 1.15
N CYS A 152 -3.60 -2.61 0.42
CA CYS A 152 -3.30 -4.04 0.48
C CYS A 152 -2.88 -4.47 1.89
N VAL A 153 -1.97 -3.74 2.54
CA VAL A 153 -1.46 -4.12 3.87
C VAL A 153 -2.51 -3.97 4.97
N ARG A 154 -3.48 -3.05 4.79
CA ARG A 154 -4.64 -2.94 5.66
C ARG A 154 -5.57 -4.15 5.51
N GLU A 155 -5.85 -4.57 4.28
CA GLU A 155 -6.71 -5.73 4.01
C GLU A 155 -6.07 -7.07 4.43
N LEU A 156 -4.74 -7.20 4.33
CA LEU A 156 -4.01 -8.41 4.72
C LEU A 156 -3.89 -8.60 6.24
N GLY A 157 -4.07 -7.53 7.01
CA GLY A 157 -4.15 -7.57 8.47
C GLY A 157 -2.90 -7.04 9.19
N GLU A 158 -2.78 -7.38 10.47
CA GLU A 158 -1.83 -6.73 11.39
C GLU A 158 -0.36 -7.04 11.08
N ARG A 159 -0.07 -8.19 10.48
CA ARG A 159 1.30 -8.61 10.13
C ARG A 159 1.80 -8.04 8.80
N ALA A 160 0.98 -7.28 8.06
CA ALA A 160 1.35 -6.70 6.78
C ALA A 160 1.63 -5.19 6.90
N PHE A 161 2.70 -4.74 6.26
CA PHE A 161 3.18 -3.36 6.28
C PHE A 161 3.69 -2.94 4.90
N SER A 162 3.73 -1.63 4.66
CA SER A 162 4.27 -1.04 3.44
C SER A 162 5.78 -0.86 3.56
N LEU A 163 6.52 -1.22 2.51
CA LEU A 163 7.95 -0.95 2.39
C LEU A 163 8.15 0.19 1.40
N VAL A 164 9.00 1.15 1.79
CA VAL A 164 9.25 2.36 1.01
C VAL A 164 10.65 2.27 0.40
N ASP A 165 10.71 2.11 -0.91
CA ASP A 165 11.93 2.32 -1.68
C ASP A 165 12.01 3.78 -2.18
N LEU A 166 13.17 4.43 -2.03
CA LEU A 166 13.31 5.84 -2.36
C LEU A 166 13.23 6.13 -3.88
N GLY A 167 13.63 5.19 -4.74
CA GLY A 167 13.60 5.29 -6.21
C GLY A 167 12.21 5.07 -6.83
N HIS A 168 11.28 4.48 -6.08
CA HIS A 168 10.02 3.94 -6.62
C HIS A 168 8.85 4.93 -6.80
N HIS A 169 9.12 6.24 -6.70
CA HIS A 169 8.09 7.27 -6.67
C HIS A 169 8.01 8.07 -7.98
N ALA A 170 6.85 8.69 -8.23
CA ALA A 170 6.71 9.61 -9.35
C ALA A 170 7.62 10.85 -9.19
N PRO A 171 7.99 11.52 -10.30
CA PRO A 171 8.82 12.72 -10.23
C PRO A 171 8.26 13.78 -9.28
N ASN A 172 9.12 14.33 -8.43
CA ASN A 172 8.82 15.40 -7.44
C ASN A 172 7.88 15.00 -6.29
N VAL A 173 7.61 13.71 -6.09
CA VAL A 173 6.88 13.25 -4.91
C VAL A 173 7.63 13.62 -3.64
N ASN A 174 6.91 14.17 -2.66
CA ASN A 174 7.41 14.36 -1.30
C ASN A 174 7.35 13.00 -0.58
N ILE A 175 8.50 12.33 -0.49
CA ILE A 175 8.60 10.96 0.04
C ILE A 175 8.52 10.97 1.56
N GLU A 176 9.14 11.95 2.21
CA GLU A 176 9.11 12.12 3.66
C GLU A 176 7.67 12.30 4.20
N MET A 177 6.76 12.92 3.44
CA MET A 177 5.33 12.96 3.78
C MET A 177 4.67 11.58 3.69
N ILE A 178 5.03 10.74 2.71
CA ILE A 178 4.54 9.37 2.60
C ILE A 178 4.98 8.57 3.82
N VAL A 179 6.26 8.71 4.21
CA VAL A 179 6.81 8.12 5.43
C VAL A 179 5.99 8.54 6.65
N ALA A 180 5.80 9.85 6.86
CA ALA A 180 5.00 10.36 7.97
C ALA A 180 3.56 9.80 7.99
N ARG A 181 2.93 9.63 6.82
CA ARG A 181 1.58 9.03 6.71
C ARG A 181 1.57 7.54 7.07
N LEU A 182 2.54 6.77 6.59
CA LEU A 182 2.63 5.34 6.90
C LEU A 182 2.94 5.12 8.40
N ILE A 183 3.76 5.98 9.00
CA ILE A 183 3.99 6.00 10.46
C ILE A 183 2.68 6.29 11.19
N GLN A 184 1.98 7.36 10.81
CA GLN A 184 0.71 7.76 11.43
C GLN A 184 -0.33 6.63 11.42
N PHE A 185 -0.37 5.82 10.35
CA PHE A 185 -1.30 4.70 10.24
C PHE A 185 -0.74 3.37 10.76
N GLY A 186 0.46 3.35 11.36
CA GLY A 186 1.09 2.13 11.89
C GLY A 186 1.39 1.08 10.81
N LYS A 187 1.61 1.53 9.57
CA LYS A 187 1.82 0.68 8.40
C LYS A 187 3.17 0.88 7.71
N LEU A 188 4.10 1.62 8.31
CA LEU A 188 5.49 1.65 7.86
C LEU A 188 6.21 0.37 8.32
N GLY A 189 6.62 -0.47 7.37
CA GLY A 189 7.35 -1.71 7.64
C GLY A 189 8.86 -1.55 7.58
N GLY A 190 9.35 -0.77 6.63
CA GLY A 190 10.79 -0.56 6.44
C GLY A 190 11.12 0.21 5.18
N PHE A 191 12.41 0.29 4.88
CA PHE A 191 12.99 1.04 3.78
C PHE A 191 13.93 0.21 2.94
N HIS A 192 13.89 0.47 1.63
CA HIS A 192 15.00 0.23 0.72
C HIS A 192 15.64 1.58 0.41
N PHE A 193 16.89 1.74 0.86
CA PHE A 193 17.65 2.96 0.66
C PHE A 193 18.52 2.86 -0.60
N ASN A 194 18.33 3.87 -1.44
CA ASN A 194 19.13 4.20 -2.61
C ASN A 194 19.06 5.71 -2.83
N ASP A 195 19.61 6.18 -3.95
CA ASP A 195 19.35 7.51 -4.45
C ASP A 195 19.04 7.46 -5.94
N SER A 196 18.42 8.53 -6.44
CA SER A 196 18.00 8.59 -7.83
C SER A 196 17.79 10.01 -8.33
N LYS A 197 17.84 10.17 -9.65
CA LYS A 197 17.60 11.43 -10.33
C LYS A 197 16.44 11.35 -11.33
N TYR A 198 16.27 10.23 -12.02
CA TYR A 198 15.34 10.11 -13.14
C TYR A 198 14.19 9.14 -12.86
N GLY A 199 14.51 7.91 -12.45
CA GLY A 199 13.53 6.91 -12.07
C GLY A 199 14.05 6.09 -10.92
N ASP A 200 13.94 4.78 -11.08
CA ASP A 200 14.55 3.82 -10.18
C ASP A 200 16.01 3.55 -10.61
N ASP A 201 16.89 4.48 -10.27
CA ASP A 201 18.27 4.50 -10.76
C ASP A 201 19.22 3.63 -9.89
N ASP A 202 18.77 3.20 -8.71
CA ASP A 202 19.51 2.35 -7.76
C ASP A 202 20.91 2.86 -7.36
N LEU A 203 21.09 4.18 -7.22
CA LEU A 203 22.40 4.76 -6.92
C LEU A 203 22.75 4.71 -5.44
N ASP A 204 24.03 4.94 -5.14
CA ASP A 204 24.59 5.09 -3.79
C ASP A 204 23.76 6.09 -2.94
N SER A 205 23.47 5.76 -1.68
CA SER A 205 22.48 6.48 -0.87
C SER A 205 23.02 7.86 -0.52
N GLY A 206 22.21 8.90 -0.74
CA GLY A 206 22.62 10.28 -0.46
C GLY A 206 23.63 10.86 -1.45
N SER A 207 23.95 10.15 -2.53
CA SER A 207 24.90 10.63 -3.56
C SER A 207 24.34 11.74 -4.45
N ILE A 208 23.01 11.84 -4.60
CA ILE A 208 22.33 12.81 -5.46
C ILE A 208 21.54 13.83 -4.62
N LYS A 209 20.74 13.35 -3.65
CA LYS A 209 19.81 14.15 -2.84
C LYS A 209 20.03 13.89 -1.33
N PRO A 210 21.21 14.20 -0.77
CA PRO A 210 21.51 13.94 0.65
C PRO A 210 20.54 14.65 1.60
N PHE A 211 19.99 15.81 1.20
CA PHE A 211 19.01 16.52 2.02
C PHE A 211 17.65 15.80 2.07
N GLN A 212 17.21 15.14 0.98
CA GLN A 212 15.99 14.32 1.02
C GLN A 212 16.16 13.13 1.97
N LEU A 213 17.33 12.48 1.96
CA LEU A 213 17.64 11.40 2.90
C LEU A 213 17.57 11.90 4.35
N PHE A 214 18.13 13.08 4.63
CA PHE A 214 17.97 13.73 5.93
C PHE A 214 16.51 14.00 6.30
N LEU A 215 15.68 14.51 5.38
CA LEU A 215 14.26 14.78 5.64
C LEU A 215 13.47 13.49 5.94
N VAL A 216 13.76 12.38 5.26
CA VAL A 216 13.20 11.07 5.59
C VAL A 216 13.57 10.67 7.01
N PHE A 217 14.86 10.78 7.38
CA PHE A 217 15.31 10.49 8.74
C PHE A 217 14.76 11.46 9.78
N ASN A 218 14.47 12.71 9.42
CA ASN A 218 13.84 13.67 10.33
C ASN A 218 12.48 13.17 10.84
N GLU A 219 11.66 12.58 9.96
CA GLU A 219 10.36 11.99 10.31
C GLU A 219 10.53 10.71 11.14
N LEU A 220 11.53 9.88 10.82
CA LEU A 220 11.81 8.66 11.57
C LEU A 220 12.23 8.95 13.01
N VAL A 221 13.14 9.91 13.19
CA VAL A 221 13.58 10.33 14.52
C VAL A 221 12.46 11.05 15.28
N ASP A 222 11.60 11.80 14.59
CA ASP A 222 10.41 12.39 15.23
C ASP A 222 9.48 11.33 15.81
N ALA A 223 9.23 10.26 15.05
CA ALA A 223 8.43 9.12 15.44
C ALA A 223 9.06 8.34 16.61
N GLU A 224 10.37 8.10 16.55
CA GLU A 224 11.17 7.45 17.61
C GLU A 224 11.05 8.23 18.93
N LEU A 225 11.29 9.54 18.90
CA LEU A 225 11.26 10.41 20.09
C LEU A 225 9.84 10.59 20.65
N SER A 226 8.82 10.49 19.81
CA SER A 226 7.41 10.56 20.21
C SER A 226 6.93 9.30 20.97
N SER A 227 7.81 8.31 21.19
CA SER A 227 7.51 7.08 21.93
C SER A 227 6.30 6.31 21.37
N LEU A 228 6.15 6.30 20.05
CA LEU A 228 5.15 5.48 19.37
C LEU A 228 5.42 4.00 19.70
N SER A 229 4.43 3.32 20.28
CA SER A 229 4.52 1.89 20.59
C SER A 229 4.74 1.09 19.32
N ASP A 230 5.66 0.11 19.38
CA ASP A 230 5.95 -0.83 18.30
C ASP A 230 6.49 -0.19 17.00
N PHE A 231 7.09 1.01 17.10
CA PHE A 231 7.80 1.64 15.99
C PHE A 231 9.20 1.06 15.82
N ASP A 232 9.31 0.06 14.93
CA ASP A 232 10.55 -0.67 14.63
C ASP A 232 10.61 -1.01 13.13
N PRO A 233 10.88 -0.01 12.25
CA PRO A 233 10.98 -0.23 10.82
C PRO A 233 12.30 -0.93 10.45
N ALA A 234 12.27 -1.81 9.46
CA ALA A 234 13.46 -2.43 8.90
C ALA A 234 14.24 -1.45 8.00
N TYR A 235 15.57 -1.48 8.07
CA TYR A 235 16.45 -0.63 7.27
C TYR A 235 17.34 -1.49 6.37
N MET A 236 17.20 -1.34 5.06
CA MET A 236 17.91 -2.14 4.06
C MET A 236 18.47 -1.22 2.96
N LEU A 237 19.58 -1.60 2.36
CA LEU A 237 20.09 -0.99 1.12
C LEU A 237 19.59 -1.82 -0.06
N ASP A 238 19.07 -1.17 -1.10
CA ASP A 238 18.70 -1.81 -2.36
C ASP A 238 19.29 -1.00 -3.51
N GLN A 239 20.41 -1.45 -4.08
CA GLN A 239 21.28 -0.63 -4.93
C GLN A 239 21.97 -1.46 -6.01
N SER A 240 22.28 -0.81 -7.14
CA SER A 240 22.93 -1.39 -8.31
C SER A 240 24.23 -0.65 -8.62
N HIS A 241 25.37 -1.31 -8.36
CA HIS A 241 26.71 -0.73 -8.49
C HIS A 241 27.30 -0.97 -9.88
N ASN A 242 26.88 -0.15 -10.85
CA ASN A 242 27.20 -0.35 -12.26
C ASN A 242 28.61 0.11 -12.67
N VAL A 243 29.17 1.10 -11.97
CA VAL A 243 30.41 1.82 -12.39
C VAL A 243 31.42 2.04 -11.26
N THR A 244 31.19 1.43 -10.10
CA THR A 244 32.02 1.54 -8.89
C THR A 244 32.33 0.15 -8.34
N ASP A 245 33.31 0.04 -7.43
CA ASP A 245 33.47 -1.18 -6.65
C ASP A 245 32.27 -1.35 -5.70
N PRO A 246 31.52 -2.46 -5.75
CA PRO A 246 30.32 -2.63 -4.93
C PRO A 246 30.59 -2.56 -3.42
N VAL A 247 31.77 -3.00 -2.95
CA VAL A 247 32.12 -2.95 -1.52
C VAL A 247 32.32 -1.51 -1.09
N GLU A 248 33.04 -0.72 -1.89
CA GLU A 248 33.27 0.70 -1.60
C GLU A 248 31.96 1.49 -1.61
N SER A 249 31.10 1.28 -2.61
CA SER A 249 29.79 1.93 -2.67
C SER A 249 28.89 1.54 -1.50
N LEU A 250 28.80 0.26 -1.14
CA LEU A 250 28.02 -0.16 0.04
C LEU A 250 28.53 0.46 1.34
N MET A 251 29.86 0.56 1.52
CA MET A 251 30.46 1.22 2.68
C MET A 251 30.08 2.72 2.74
N MET A 252 30.13 3.40 1.60
CA MET A 252 29.77 4.82 1.50
C MET A 252 28.28 5.06 1.71
N SER A 253 27.41 4.26 1.07
CA SER A 253 25.95 4.31 1.26
C SER A 253 25.58 4.10 2.72
N ALA A 254 26.13 3.09 3.38
CA ALA A 254 25.88 2.84 4.80
C ALA A 254 26.33 4.03 5.68
N ALA A 255 27.49 4.63 5.37
CA ALA A 255 27.96 5.81 6.09
C ALA A 255 27.04 7.02 5.91
N GLU A 256 26.46 7.24 4.72
CA GLU A 256 25.53 8.33 4.46
C GLU A 256 24.15 8.11 5.11
N VAL A 257 23.66 6.87 5.14
CA VAL A 257 22.45 6.51 5.91
C VAL A 257 22.65 6.82 7.40
N VAL A 258 23.78 6.41 7.98
CA VAL A 258 24.13 6.74 9.38
C VAL A 258 24.31 8.25 9.57
N ARG A 259 24.92 8.95 8.62
CA ARG A 259 25.09 10.42 8.69
C ARG A 259 23.72 11.12 8.78
N ALA A 260 22.78 10.76 7.92
CA ALA A 260 21.45 11.36 7.91
C ALA A 260 20.69 11.06 9.21
N TYR A 261 20.78 9.82 9.72
CA TYR A 261 20.22 9.45 11.03
C TYR A 261 20.79 10.30 12.17
N VAL A 262 22.12 10.44 12.24
CA VAL A 262 22.78 11.26 13.28
C VAL A 262 22.37 12.73 13.15
N GLN A 263 22.33 13.28 11.94
CA GLN A 263 21.89 14.66 11.71
C GLN A 263 20.46 14.90 12.17
N ALA A 264 19.54 13.94 11.93
CA ALA A 264 18.15 14.02 12.38
C ALA A 264 18.02 14.02 13.92
N HIS A 265 18.92 13.34 14.63
CA HIS A 265 19.03 13.40 16.10
C HIS A 265 19.58 14.72 16.64
N LEU A 266 20.27 15.50 15.81
CA LEU A 266 20.78 16.82 16.21
C LEU A 266 19.75 17.94 16.05
N VAL A 267 18.55 17.65 15.54
CA VAL A 267 17.47 18.63 15.40
C VAL A 267 16.95 19.04 16.79
N ASP A 268 16.95 20.34 17.08
CA ASP A 268 16.32 20.90 18.28
C ASP A 268 14.79 20.84 18.15
N ARG A 269 14.20 19.75 18.68
CA ARG A 269 12.76 19.47 18.60
C ARG A 269 11.91 20.55 19.27
N ALA A 270 12.39 21.13 20.37
CA ALA A 270 11.66 22.17 21.09
C ALA A 270 11.60 23.46 20.27
N ARG A 271 12.74 23.88 19.70
CA ARG A 271 12.81 25.06 18.84
C ARG A 271 12.05 24.88 17.53
N LEU A 272 12.11 23.68 16.93
CA LEU A 272 11.32 23.35 15.74
C LEU A 272 9.82 23.51 16.01
N ALA A 273 9.32 22.95 17.12
CA ALA A 273 7.91 23.07 17.50
C ALA A 273 7.49 24.52 17.75
N GLU A 274 8.36 25.34 18.36
CA GLU A 274 8.12 26.78 18.51
C GLU A 274 7.91 27.45 17.16
N HIS A 275 8.85 27.27 16.21
CA HIS A 275 8.79 27.84 14.86
C HIS A 275 7.55 27.39 14.07
N GLN A 276 7.20 26.11 14.15
CA GLN A 276 5.98 25.57 13.55
C GLN A 276 4.71 26.24 14.10
N SER A 277 4.63 26.44 15.42
CA SER A 277 3.46 27.04 16.08
C SER A 277 3.23 28.51 15.76
N ARG A 278 4.30 29.24 15.42
CA ARG A 278 4.30 30.68 15.11
C ARG A 278 4.35 31.00 13.60
N ASN A 279 4.39 29.97 12.74
CA ASN A 279 4.52 30.10 11.30
C ASN A 279 5.77 30.89 10.85
N ASP A 280 6.95 30.58 11.43
CA ASP A 280 8.25 31.20 11.10
C ASP A 280 9.20 30.18 10.45
#